data_AF-A0A2T4FP62-F1
#
_entry.id   AF-A0A2T4FP62-F1
#
_cell.length_a   1.000
_cell.length_b   1.000
_cell.length_c   1.000
_cell.angle_alpha   90.00
_cell.angle_beta   90.00
_cell.angle_gamma   90.00
#
_symmetry.space_group_name_H-M   'P 1'
#
loop_
_entity.id
_entity.type
_entity.pdbx_description
1 polymer ?
#
loop_
_entity_poly.entity_id
_entity_poly.type
_entity_poly.pdbx_seq_one_letter_code
_entity_poly.pdbx_strand_id
1 'polypeptide(L)'
;MRLPSIFLGVTVKPLLVLVTVGGVAAYLFSNHDEITAQNLALEAFIRAEEQVGAQVGTVLDMTLVRQVVAYPAYNSPGYTRLMYAVEGERGRLMVTLKQVDGEPGLEITEIRRP
;
A
#
# COMPACT_ATOMS: atom_id res chain seq x y z
N MET A 1 -22.19 -36.08 31.09
CA MET A 1 -23.25 -35.12 30.72
C MET A 1 -22.75 -34.23 29.59
N ARG A 2 -23.45 -34.15 28.45
CA ARG A 2 -23.09 -33.25 27.34
C ARG A 2 -23.69 -31.86 27.63
N LEU A 3 -22.84 -30.85 27.77
CA LEU A 3 -23.29 -29.46 27.92
C LEU A 3 -24.08 -29.03 26.67
N PRO A 4 -25.22 -28.35 26.81
CA PRO A 4 -26.01 -27.91 25.68
C PRO A 4 -25.24 -26.84 24.90
N SER A 5 -24.95 -27.11 23.61
CA SER A 5 -24.21 -26.21 22.72
C SER A 5 -25.10 -25.11 22.11
N ILE A 6 -25.95 -24.51 22.94
CA ILE A 6 -26.87 -23.44 22.56
C ILE A 6 -26.47 -22.23 23.40
N PHE A 7 -25.81 -21.27 22.76
CA PHE A 7 -25.51 -19.97 23.35
C PHE A 7 -26.33 -18.94 22.55
N LEU A 8 -27.15 -18.13 23.24
CA LEU A 8 -27.96 -17.05 22.61
C LEU A 8 -28.90 -17.50 21.48
N GLY A 9 -29.56 -18.66 21.60
CA GLY A 9 -30.58 -19.12 20.64
C GLY A 9 -30.05 -19.56 19.27
N VAL A 10 -28.72 -19.60 19.10
CA VAL A 10 -28.05 -20.02 17.87
C VAL A 10 -27.17 -21.23 18.19
N THR A 11 -27.15 -22.21 17.29
CA THR A 11 -26.27 -23.38 17.44
C THR A 11 -24.81 -22.89 17.44
N VAL A 12 -23.93 -23.40 18.30
CA VAL A 12 -22.52 -22.93 18.40
C VAL A 12 -21.77 -22.96 17.05
N LYS A 13 -22.12 -23.89 16.16
CA LYS A 13 -21.54 -24.02 14.81
C LYS A 13 -21.73 -22.75 13.94
N PRO A 14 -22.95 -22.25 13.68
CA PRO A 14 -23.15 -21.04 12.88
C PRO A 14 -22.52 -19.79 13.50
N LEU A 15 -22.48 -19.66 14.83
CA LEU A 15 -21.80 -18.52 15.48
C LEU A 15 -20.29 -18.53 15.20
N LEU A 16 -19.66 -19.71 15.28
CA LEU A 16 -18.24 -19.88 14.99
C LEU A 16 -17.91 -19.61 13.51
N VAL A 17 -18.79 -20.01 12.59
CA VAL A 17 -18.66 -19.69 11.16
C VAL A 17 -18.78 -18.19 10.91
N LEU A 18 -19.73 -17.51 11.57
CA LEU A 18 -19.91 -16.07 11.38
C LEU A 18 -18.72 -15.25 11.89
N VAL A 19 -18.15 -15.63 13.04
CA VAL A 19 -16.96 -14.98 13.60
C VAL A 19 -15.72 -15.19 12.71
N THR A 20 -15.53 -16.39 12.19
CA THR A 20 -14.39 -16.68 11.30
C THR A 20 -14.49 -15.94 9.97
N VAL A 21 -15.66 -15.97 9.33
CA VAL A 21 -15.90 -15.23 8.08
C VAL A 21 -15.78 -13.71 8.29
N GLY A 22 -16.37 -13.18 9.38
CA GLY A 22 -16.28 -11.77 9.73
C GLY A 22 -14.85 -11.32 10.03
N GLY A 23 -14.07 -12.15 10.73
CA GLY A 23 -12.66 -11.88 11.02
C GLY A 23 -11.79 -11.86 9.76
N VAL A 24 -11.99 -12.81 8.84
CA VAL A 24 -11.27 -12.84 7.56
C VAL A 24 -11.62 -11.63 6.70
N ALA A 25 -12.91 -11.27 6.62
CA ALA A 25 -13.33 -10.09 5.88
C ALA A 25 -12.69 -8.82 6.47
N ALA A 26 -12.77 -8.63 7.80
CA ALA A 26 -12.16 -7.49 8.47
C ALA A 26 -10.64 -7.40 8.23
N TYR A 27 -9.94 -8.54 8.28
CA TYR A 27 -8.49 -8.59 8.01
C TYR A 27 -8.15 -8.20 6.56
N LEU A 28 -8.93 -8.69 5.59
CA LEU A 28 -8.74 -8.34 4.19
C LEU A 28 -9.04 -6.86 3.92
N PHE A 29 -10.14 -6.33 4.48
CA PHE A 29 -10.49 -4.92 4.34
C PHE A 29 -9.46 -4.00 5.00
N SER A 30 -9.00 -4.32 6.21
CA SER A 30 -7.99 -3.51 6.92
C SER A 30 -6.68 -3.40 6.13
N ASN A 31 -6.19 -4.52 5.57
CA ASN A 31 -4.99 -4.48 4.72
C ASN A 31 -5.24 -3.67 3.44
N HIS A 32 -6.43 -3.77 2.85
CA HIS A 32 -6.76 -3.03 1.64
C HIS A 32 -6.83 -1.52 1.89
N ASP A 33 -7.41 -1.10 3.02
CA ASP A 33 -7.52 0.30 3.42
C ASP A 33 -6.14 0.91 3.70
N GLU A 34 -5.25 0.18 4.38
CA GLU A 34 -3.87 0.62 4.63
C GLU A 34 -3.09 0.81 3.32
N ILE A 35 -3.15 -0.16 2.40
CA ILE A 35 -2.49 -0.08 1.08
C ILE A 35 -3.05 1.08 0.25
N THR A 36 -4.37 1.29 0.29
CA THR A 36 -5.04 2.36 -0.47
C THR A 36 -4.68 3.74 0.07
N ALA A 37 -4.72 3.92 1.39
CA ALA A 37 -4.33 5.18 2.02
C ALA A 37 -2.86 5.53 1.75
N GLN A 38 -1.99 4.53 1.78
CA GLN A 38 -0.57 4.68 1.51
C GLN A 38 -0.29 5.07 0.04
N ASN A 39 -0.98 4.44 -0.92
CA ASN A 39 -0.90 4.83 -2.32
C ASN A 39 -1.41 6.25 -2.56
N LEU A 40 -2.51 6.64 -1.93
CA LEU A 40 -3.09 7.97 -2.09
C LEU A 40 -2.20 9.08 -1.49
N ALA A 41 -1.58 8.82 -0.34
CA ALA A 41 -0.59 9.72 0.24
C ALA A 41 0.64 9.87 -0.66
N LEU A 42 1.05 8.80 -1.32
CA LEU A 42 2.19 8.77 -2.23
C LEU A 42 1.91 9.52 -3.54
N GLU A 43 0.71 9.36 -4.10
CA GLU A 43 0.26 10.14 -5.26
C GLU A 43 0.21 11.64 -4.94
N ALA A 44 -0.33 11.99 -3.78
CA ALA A 44 -0.34 13.37 -3.31
C ALA A 44 1.08 13.92 -3.13
N PHE A 45 2.00 13.10 -2.61
CA PHE A 45 3.41 13.46 -2.45
C PHE A 45 4.11 13.69 -3.79
N ILE A 46 3.94 12.78 -4.76
CA ILE A 46 4.49 12.92 -6.11
C ILE A 46 3.91 14.15 -6.83
N ARG A 47 2.63 14.45 -6.63
CA ARG A 47 1.99 15.64 -7.21
C ARG A 47 2.44 16.94 -6.54
N ALA A 48 2.73 16.92 -5.24
CA ALA A 48 3.22 18.06 -4.48
C ALA A 48 4.70 18.38 -4.77
N GLU A 49 5.44 17.43 -5.32
CA GLU A 49 6.84 17.63 -5.71
C GLU A 49 6.97 18.57 -6.91
N GLU A 50 7.58 19.71 -6.66
CA GLU A 50 7.75 20.80 -7.63
C GLU A 50 8.57 20.35 -8.85
N GLN A 51 9.52 19.42 -8.66
CA GLN A 51 10.32 18.85 -9.75
C GLN A 51 9.51 17.96 -10.70
N VAL A 52 8.45 17.32 -10.20
CA VAL A 52 7.54 16.50 -11.02
C VAL A 52 6.63 17.44 -11.80
N GLY A 53 5.98 18.40 -11.13
CA GLY A 53 5.13 19.40 -11.80
C GLY A 53 5.88 20.22 -12.86
N ALA A 54 7.15 20.58 -12.61
CA ALA A 54 7.99 21.29 -13.57
C ALA A 54 8.29 20.47 -14.83
N GLN A 55 8.41 19.14 -14.71
CA GLN A 55 8.81 18.25 -15.81
C GLN A 55 7.63 17.67 -16.58
N VAL A 56 6.55 17.26 -15.90
CA VAL A 56 5.41 16.60 -16.52
C VAL A 56 4.18 17.51 -16.66
N GLY A 57 4.17 18.68 -16.01
CA GLY A 57 3.00 19.55 -15.93
C GLY A 57 1.96 18.97 -14.97
N THR A 58 0.68 19.10 -15.31
CA THR A 58 -0.39 18.43 -14.55
C THR A 58 -0.23 16.91 -14.68
N VAL A 59 -0.16 16.21 -13.56
CA VAL A 59 -0.15 14.75 -13.52
C VAL A 59 -1.54 14.23 -13.93
N LEU A 60 -1.59 13.48 -15.03
CA LEU A 60 -2.80 12.89 -15.58
C LEU A 60 -3.00 11.46 -15.09
N ASP A 61 -1.93 10.66 -15.05
CA ASP A 61 -1.96 9.28 -14.59
C ASP A 61 -0.69 8.90 -13.82
N MET A 62 -0.83 7.93 -12.92
CA MET A 62 0.27 7.36 -12.15
C MET A 62 0.12 5.85 -12.09
N THR A 63 1.00 5.14 -12.77
CA THR A 63 0.98 3.68 -12.81
C THR A 63 2.19 3.12 -12.08
N LEU A 64 1.97 2.22 -11.10
CA LEU A 64 3.04 1.45 -10.46
C LEU A 64 3.61 0.46 -11.48
N VAL A 65 4.84 0.69 -11.92
CA VAL A 65 5.53 -0.16 -12.90
C VAL A 65 6.23 -1.32 -12.23
N ARG A 66 6.78 -1.10 -11.03
CA ARG A 66 7.55 -2.12 -10.32
C ARG A 66 7.59 -1.88 -8.82
N GLN A 67 7.45 -2.96 -8.06
CA GLN A 67 7.71 -3.00 -6.63
C GLN A 67 8.80 -4.04 -6.35
N VAL A 68 9.82 -3.66 -5.58
CA VAL A 68 10.92 -4.53 -5.18
C VAL A 68 11.10 -4.42 -3.68
N VAL A 69 10.91 -5.53 -2.96
CA VAL A 69 11.20 -5.63 -1.53
C VAL A 69 12.60 -6.22 -1.37
N ALA A 70 13.45 -5.54 -0.60
CA ALA A 70 14.84 -5.96 -0.38
C ALA A 70 15.16 -6.00 1.12
N TYR A 71 15.79 -7.10 1.54
CA TYR A 71 16.33 -7.28 2.89
C TYR A 71 17.85 -7.37 2.79
N PRO A 72 18.57 -6.24 2.91
CA PRO A 72 19.99 -6.20 2.57
C PRO A 72 20.89 -7.02 3.53
N ALA A 73 20.53 -7.13 4.81
CA ALA A 73 21.25 -7.92 5.80
C ALA A 73 20.36 -8.23 7.03
N TYR A 74 20.77 -9.19 7.87
CA TYR A 74 20.03 -9.61 9.08
C TYR A 74 19.85 -8.48 10.12
N ASN A 75 20.72 -7.46 10.11
CA ASN A 75 20.72 -6.34 11.06
C ASN A 75 20.34 -4.99 10.42
N SER A 76 19.84 -4.99 9.19
CA SER A 76 19.40 -3.78 8.50
C SER A 76 17.90 -3.85 8.23
N PRO A 77 17.14 -2.76 8.41
CA PRO A 77 15.73 -2.76 8.07
C PRO A 77 15.56 -3.09 6.58
N GLY A 78 14.53 -3.89 6.28
CA GLY A 78 14.09 -4.10 4.92
C GLY A 78 13.69 -2.77 4.28
N TYR A 79 13.69 -2.70 2.96
CA TYR A 79 13.12 -1.57 2.27
C TYR A 79 12.35 -2.03 1.04
N THR A 80 11.24 -1.34 0.79
CA THR A 80 10.44 -1.48 -0.41
C THR A 80 10.78 -0.34 -1.36
N ARG A 81 11.26 -0.69 -2.56
CA ARG A 81 11.51 0.24 -3.65
C ARG A 81 10.33 0.18 -4.63
N LEU A 82 9.63 1.31 -4.79
CA LEU A 82 8.50 1.45 -5.70
C LEU A 82 8.90 2.31 -6.89
N MET A 83 8.54 1.90 -8.10
CA MET A 83 8.80 2.63 -9.34
C MET A 83 7.46 2.98 -9.99
N TYR A 84 7.18 4.28 -10.13
CA TYR A 84 5.97 4.80 -10.75
C TYR A 84 6.31 5.46 -12.09
N ALA A 85 5.54 5.11 -13.11
CA ALA A 85 5.44 5.92 -14.32
C ALA A 85 4.38 7.00 -14.06
N VAL A 86 4.84 8.24 -14.02
CA VAL A 86 4.00 9.43 -13.89
C VAL A 86 3.81 10.00 -15.28
N GLU A 87 2.58 9.98 -15.77
CA GLU A 87 2.20 10.61 -17.02
C GLU A 87 1.56 11.96 -16.73
N GLY A 88 1.98 12.97 -17.47
CA GLY A 88 1.43 14.31 -17.37
C GLY A 88 1.28 14.95 -18.73
N GLU A 89 0.66 16.12 -18.75
CA GLU A 89 0.36 16.85 -19.98
C GLU A 89 1.58 17.06 -20.90
N ARG A 90 2.77 17.18 -20.31
CA ARG A 90 4.02 17.47 -21.03
C ARG A 90 4.90 16.26 -21.31
N GLY A 91 4.50 15.06 -20.86
CA GLY A 91 5.26 13.84 -21.13
C GLY A 91 5.10 12.76 -20.06
N ARG A 92 6.14 11.94 -19.90
CA ARG A 92 6.18 10.86 -18.90
C ARG A 92 7.48 10.92 -18.10
N LEU A 93 7.42 10.59 -16.82
CA LEU A 93 8.54 10.60 -15.89
C LEU A 93 8.54 9.32 -15.06
N MET A 94 9.71 8.73 -14.81
CA MET A 94 9.83 7.60 -13.91
C MET A 94 10.28 8.10 -12.54
N VAL A 95 9.45 7.90 -11.52
CA VAL A 95 9.75 8.26 -10.14
C VAL A 95 10.03 6.99 -9.35
N THR A 96 11.18 6.95 -8.69
CA THR A 96 11.56 5.84 -7.81
C THR A 96 11.56 6.29 -6.37
N LEU A 97 10.79 5.58 -5.57
CA LEU A 97 10.59 5.81 -4.16
C LEU A 97 11.21 4.68 -3.36
N LYS A 98 11.79 5.00 -2.22
CA LYS A 98 12.28 4.03 -1.25
C LYS A 98 11.51 4.25 0.05
N GLN A 99 10.90 3.18 0.53
CA GLN A 99 10.27 3.10 1.83
C GLN A 99 11.05 2.13 2.68
N VAL A 100 11.48 2.53 3.86
CA VAL A 100 12.19 1.67 4.81
C VAL A 100 11.17 1.03 5.76
N ASP A 101 11.26 -0.28 5.97
CA ASP A 101 10.38 -1.02 6.87
C ASP A 101 10.56 -0.49 8.31
N GLY A 102 9.49 0.06 8.88
CA GLY A 102 9.48 0.63 10.23
C GLY A 102 9.68 2.14 10.29
N GLU A 103 9.92 2.83 9.17
CA GLU A 103 9.93 4.29 9.11
C GLU A 103 8.75 4.83 8.29
N PRO A 104 8.06 5.89 8.78
CA PRO A 104 6.99 6.55 8.03
C PRO A 104 7.52 7.47 6.91
N GLY A 105 8.84 7.62 6.78
CA GLY A 105 9.48 8.47 5.78
C GLY A 105 9.49 7.83 4.39
N LEU A 106 8.83 8.47 3.43
CA LEU A 106 8.94 8.17 2.00
C LEU A 106 10.00 9.07 1.39
N GLU A 107 11.09 8.47 0.87
CA GLU A 107 12.15 9.22 0.21
C GLU A 107 12.10 8.98 -1.30
N ILE A 108 12.00 10.05 -2.09
CA ILE A 108 12.27 9.97 -3.53
C ILE A 108 13.77 9.78 -3.71
N THR A 109 14.15 8.61 -4.18
CA THR A 109 15.56 8.28 -4.38
C THR A 109 16.02 8.66 -5.79
N GLU A 110 15.12 8.62 -6.78
CA GLU A 110 15.52 8.84 -8.17
C GLU A 110 14.38 9.36 -9.03
N ILE A 111 14.64 10.42 -9.79
CA ILE A 111 13.75 10.95 -10.83
C ILE A 111 14.48 10.76 -12.17
N ARG A 112 13.97 9.87 -13.02
CA ARG A 112 14.52 9.63 -14.36
C ARG A 112 13.56 10.08 -15.44
N ARG A 113 14.11 10.80 -16.43
CA ARG A 113 13.45 10.99 -17.71
C ARG A 113 13.62 9.72 -18.57
N PRO A 114 12.65 9.39 -19.42
CA PRO A 114 12.77 8.33 -20.42
C PRO A 114 13.88 8.61 -21.43
#